data_AF-A0A067SKU3-F1
#
_entry.id   AF-A0A067SKU3-F1
#
_cell.length_a   1.000
_cell.length_b   1.000
_cell.length_c   1.000
_cell.angle_alpha   90.00
_cell.angle_beta   90.00
_cell.angle_gamma   90.00
#
_symmetry.space_group_name_H-M   'P 1'
#
loop_
_entity.id
_entity.type
_entity.pdbx_description
1 polymer ?
#
loop_
_entity_poly.entity_id
_entity_poly.type
_entity_poly.pdbx_seq_one_letter_code
_entity_poly.pdbx_strand_id
1 'polypeptide(L)'
;GGVSLVEPTDIVDSLWLNRVARRTIRLGKWKHAFEVENSEDVLADPTRIPYTKEIDEILSPFKDILTKLTTHRFNDLKDIFIPAKLWLEGTKNTLHSTLVPYVGSLSVLDRARIANWFDVHITLKDKELRLSWLGYLPIAHAYTLYIAHSLNSDPKTAKFSWQKLLEQAWEVQFTGTPSRLVDVDVECECLYWLEKEMFEVSAQAGIAGFYQWGLDVGHHQDNWDPYSNIPYEWNKDDHSFDEDDIQVGHFLHNLR
;
A
#
# COMPACT_ATOMS: atom_id res chain seq x y z
N GLY A 1 5.62 11.43 -17.42
CA GLY A 1 6.77 10.53 -17.61
C GLY A 1 6.55 9.77 -18.90
N GLY A 2 7.52 9.78 -19.81
CA GLY A 2 7.47 8.91 -20.99
C GLY A 2 7.79 7.48 -20.56
N VAL A 3 7.04 6.51 -21.08
CA VAL A 3 7.37 5.09 -20.92
C VAL A 3 8.32 4.74 -22.06
N SER A 4 9.51 4.23 -21.74
CA SER A 4 10.43 3.69 -22.73
C SER A 4 10.14 2.21 -22.92
N LEU A 5 10.00 1.77 -24.18
CA LEU A 5 9.95 0.36 -24.51
C LEU A 5 11.37 -0.20 -24.41
N VAL A 6 11.53 -1.31 -23.69
CA VAL A 6 12.80 -2.02 -23.53
C VAL A 6 12.65 -3.36 -24.23
N GLU A 7 13.61 -3.70 -25.09
CA GLU A 7 13.63 -5.01 -25.74
C GLU A 7 13.90 -6.10 -24.69
N PRO A 8 13.24 -7.28 -24.75
CA PRO A 8 13.45 -8.34 -23.76
C PRO A 8 14.92 -8.78 -23.62
N THR A 9 15.71 -8.63 -24.67
CA THR A 9 17.15 -8.96 -24.67
C THR A 9 18.00 -7.99 -23.87
N ASP A 10 17.48 -6.79 -23.59
CA ASP A 10 18.15 -5.75 -22.81
C ASP A 10 17.80 -5.84 -21.32
N ILE A 11 16.87 -6.74 -20.96
CA ILE A 11 16.51 -7.03 -19.56
C ILE A 11 17.56 -7.97 -18.97
N VAL A 12 18.14 -7.55 -17.85
CA VAL A 12 19.13 -8.32 -17.10
C VAL A 12 18.62 -8.55 -15.68
N ASP A 13 18.90 -9.74 -15.16
CA ASP A 13 18.59 -10.12 -13.78
C ASP A 13 19.75 -9.71 -12.83
N SER A 14 19.75 -10.21 -11.59
CA SER A 14 20.72 -9.82 -10.56
C SER A 14 22.17 -10.14 -10.93
N LEU A 15 22.42 -11.15 -11.77
CA LEU A 15 23.77 -11.65 -12.06
C LEU A 15 24.55 -11.93 -10.76
N TRP A 16 23.87 -12.53 -9.78
CA TRP A 16 24.41 -12.83 -8.46
C TRP A 16 25.75 -13.58 -8.55
N LEU A 17 26.75 -13.12 -7.79
CA LEU A 17 28.13 -13.63 -7.78
C LEU A 17 28.87 -13.55 -9.13
N ASN A 18 28.29 -12.95 -10.17
CA ASN A 18 28.90 -12.84 -11.50
C ASN A 18 29.50 -11.44 -11.75
N ARG A 19 30.68 -11.22 -11.17
CA ARG A 19 31.44 -9.96 -11.29
C ARG A 19 31.66 -9.55 -12.75
N VAL A 20 32.12 -10.47 -13.59
CA VAL A 20 32.54 -10.16 -14.97
C VAL A 20 31.37 -9.61 -15.78
N ALA A 21 30.20 -10.23 -15.69
CA ALA A 21 29.03 -9.78 -16.44
C ALA A 21 28.53 -8.41 -15.95
N ARG A 22 28.45 -8.18 -14.63
CA ARG A 22 28.00 -6.90 -14.04
C ARG A 22 28.84 -5.72 -14.54
N ARG A 23 30.15 -5.89 -14.63
CA ARG A 23 31.09 -4.85 -15.08
C ARG A 23 30.91 -4.42 -16.52
N THR A 24 30.40 -5.32 -17.37
CA THR A 24 30.18 -5.06 -18.79
C THR A 24 28.80 -4.49 -19.12
N ILE A 25 27.96 -4.23 -18.12
CA ILE A 25 26.58 -3.80 -18.33
C ILE A 25 26.40 -2.34 -17.89
N ARG A 26 25.82 -1.53 -18.77
CA ARG A 26 25.34 -0.19 -18.45
C ARG A 26 23.85 -0.26 -18.13
N LEU A 27 23.50 0.04 -16.89
CA LEU A 27 22.12 0.14 -16.45
C LEU A 27 21.42 1.39 -17.01
N GLY A 28 20.15 1.23 -17.36
CA GLY A 28 19.21 2.35 -17.51
C GLY A 28 18.84 2.93 -16.15
N LYS A 29 18.29 4.14 -16.10
CA LYS A 29 17.85 4.76 -14.84
C LYS A 29 16.38 4.44 -14.58
N TRP A 30 16.08 3.95 -13.37
CA TRP A 30 14.69 3.77 -12.91
C TRP A 30 14.52 4.31 -11.48
N LYS A 31 13.27 4.35 -11.03
CA LYS A 31 12.91 4.66 -9.64
C LYS A 31 12.98 3.34 -8.85
N HIS A 32 13.81 3.30 -7.82
CA HIS A 32 13.99 2.09 -7.02
C HIS A 32 12.70 1.69 -6.30
N ALA A 33 12.56 0.41 -6.01
CA ALA A 33 11.41 -0.13 -5.29
C ALA A 33 11.28 0.50 -3.89
N PHE A 34 12.39 0.72 -3.17
CA PHE A 34 12.37 1.36 -1.85
C PHE A 34 11.99 2.85 -1.89
N GLU A 35 12.02 3.49 -3.05
CA GLU A 35 11.56 4.87 -3.24
C GLU A 35 10.05 4.95 -3.55
N VAL A 36 9.41 3.81 -3.82
CA VAL A 36 7.96 3.72 -4.03
C VAL A 36 7.30 3.77 -2.66
N GLU A 37 6.43 4.75 -2.45
CA GLU A 37 5.68 4.88 -1.19
C GLU A 37 4.81 3.65 -0.98
N ASN A 38 4.96 3.00 0.18
CA ASN A 38 4.12 1.88 0.56
C ASN A 38 2.87 2.37 1.31
N SER A 39 1.98 1.44 1.65
CA SER A 39 0.73 1.76 2.35
C SER A 39 0.96 2.35 3.74
N GLU A 40 2.03 1.97 4.45
CA GLU A 40 2.39 2.55 5.75
C GLU A 40 2.89 3.99 5.62
N ASP A 41 3.71 4.29 4.61
CA ASP A 41 4.21 5.64 4.33
C ASP A 41 3.07 6.60 4.02
N VAL A 42 2.09 6.13 3.24
CA VAL A 42 0.89 6.90 2.91
C VAL A 42 0.04 7.13 4.17
N LEU A 43 -0.13 6.11 5.01
CA LEU A 43 -0.90 6.20 6.26
C LEU A 43 -0.24 7.07 7.34
N ALA A 44 1.08 7.23 7.31
CA ALA A 44 1.82 8.02 8.30
C ALA A 44 1.41 9.51 8.30
N ASP A 45 0.90 10.02 7.17
CA ASP A 45 0.33 11.37 7.09
C ASP A 45 -1.13 11.34 6.59
N PRO A 46 -2.11 11.31 7.52
CA PRO A 46 -3.53 11.32 7.17
C PRO A 46 -3.96 12.53 6.33
N THR A 47 -3.22 13.65 6.36
CA THR A 47 -3.55 14.84 5.57
C THR A 47 -3.32 14.64 4.08
N ARG A 48 -2.46 13.66 3.70
CA ARG A 48 -2.21 13.26 2.31
C ARG A 48 -3.27 12.33 1.75
N ILE A 49 -4.23 11.90 2.57
CA ILE A 49 -5.31 10.98 2.18
C ILE A 49 -6.67 11.69 2.27
N PRO A 50 -6.94 12.75 1.52
CA PRO A 50 -8.27 13.34 1.50
C PRO A 50 -9.30 12.29 1.03
N TYR A 51 -10.50 12.32 1.60
CA TYR A 51 -11.59 11.50 1.09
C TYR A 51 -11.96 11.93 -0.34
N THR A 52 -12.42 10.99 -1.16
CA THR A 52 -12.77 11.28 -2.55
C THR A 52 -14.18 11.86 -2.67
N LYS A 53 -14.47 12.51 -3.79
CA LYS A 53 -15.82 12.98 -4.12
C LYS A 53 -16.84 11.83 -4.10
N GLU A 54 -16.45 10.66 -4.59
CA GLU A 54 -17.29 9.45 -4.55
C GLU A 54 -17.65 9.05 -3.11
N ILE A 55 -16.68 9.00 -2.20
CA ILE A 55 -16.94 8.69 -0.79
C ILE A 55 -17.88 9.73 -0.17
N ASP A 56 -17.69 11.01 -0.49
CA ASP A 56 -18.56 12.08 -0.02
C ASP A 56 -20.00 11.92 -0.52
N GLU A 57 -20.19 11.62 -1.80
CA GLU A 57 -21.50 11.37 -2.41
C GLU A 57 -22.20 10.15 -1.82
N ILE A 58 -21.44 9.09 -1.50
CA ILE A 58 -21.97 7.86 -0.90
C ILE A 58 -22.38 8.09 0.56
N LEU A 59 -21.56 8.77 1.36
CA LEU A 59 -21.75 8.85 2.81
C LEU A 59 -22.62 10.05 3.24
N SER A 60 -22.61 11.15 2.47
CA SER A 60 -23.38 12.36 2.81
C SER A 60 -24.87 12.11 3.07
N PRO A 61 -25.59 11.29 2.29
CA PRO A 61 -27.00 10.97 2.56
C PRO A 61 -27.23 10.30 3.92
N PHE A 62 -26.22 9.63 4.47
CA PHE A 62 -26.30 8.86 5.72
C PHE A 62 -25.66 9.60 6.91
N LYS A 63 -25.22 10.85 6.74
CA LYS A 63 -24.52 11.63 7.78
C LYS A 63 -25.28 11.69 9.10
N ASP A 64 -26.61 11.88 9.07
CA ASP A 64 -27.44 11.91 10.29
C ASP A 64 -27.44 10.56 11.02
N ILE A 65 -27.56 9.44 10.28
CA ILE A 65 -27.50 8.08 10.83
C ILE A 65 -26.13 7.82 11.46
N LEU A 66 -25.03 8.14 10.76
CA LEU A 66 -23.67 7.95 11.25
C LEU A 66 -23.38 8.82 12.48
N THR A 67 -23.91 10.04 12.53
CA THR A 67 -23.81 10.93 13.70
C THR A 67 -24.57 10.35 14.90
N LYS A 68 -25.78 9.84 14.69
CA LYS A 68 -26.59 9.20 15.74
C LYS A 68 -25.94 7.92 16.28
N LEU A 69 -25.31 7.12 15.41
CA LEU A 69 -24.53 5.96 15.84
C LEU A 69 -23.34 6.38 16.73
N THR A 70 -22.60 7.41 16.29
CA THR A 70 -21.42 7.93 16.99
C THR A 70 -21.77 8.52 18.36
N THR A 71 -22.91 9.22 18.45
CA THR A 71 -23.42 9.82 19.70
C THR A 71 -24.32 8.87 20.52
N HIS A 72 -24.34 7.58 20.18
CA HIS A 72 -25.05 6.51 20.89
C HIS A 72 -26.57 6.71 21.00
N ARG A 73 -27.17 7.43 20.05
CA ARG A 73 -28.62 7.68 19.95
C ARG A 73 -29.35 6.52 19.27
N PHE A 74 -29.12 5.29 19.73
CA PHE A 74 -29.61 4.07 19.07
C PHE A 74 -31.14 3.94 19.01
N ASN A 75 -31.86 4.54 19.96
CA ASN A 75 -33.33 4.55 19.98
C ASN A 75 -33.92 5.29 18.77
N ASP A 76 -33.22 6.32 18.26
CA ASP A 76 -33.63 7.08 17.08
C ASP A 76 -33.43 6.29 15.78
N LEU A 77 -32.73 5.15 15.86
CA LEU A 77 -32.37 4.28 14.75
C LEU A 77 -33.03 2.90 14.85
N LYS A 78 -34.10 2.76 15.63
CA LYS A 78 -34.79 1.48 15.86
C LYS A 78 -35.39 0.89 14.57
N ASP A 79 -35.90 1.76 13.69
CA ASP A 79 -36.58 1.37 12.44
C ASP A 79 -35.62 1.36 11.23
N ILE A 80 -34.34 1.68 11.45
CA ILE A 80 -33.32 1.71 10.40
C ILE A 80 -32.58 0.38 10.36
N PHE A 81 -32.50 -0.21 9.18
CA PHE A 81 -31.79 -1.45 8.96
C PHE A 81 -30.26 -1.22 8.92
N ILE A 82 -29.56 -1.74 9.93
CA ILE A 82 -28.10 -1.63 10.09
C ILE A 82 -27.56 -3.04 10.38
N PRO A 83 -26.98 -3.75 9.39
CA PRO A 83 -26.56 -5.14 9.56
C PRO A 83 -25.60 -5.37 10.73
N ALA A 84 -24.56 -4.53 10.86
CA ALA A 84 -23.58 -4.63 11.95
C ALA A 84 -24.21 -4.43 13.34
N LYS A 85 -25.27 -3.61 13.45
CA LYS A 85 -26.02 -3.42 14.69
C LYS A 85 -26.78 -4.69 15.06
N LEU A 86 -27.49 -5.29 14.10
CA LEU A 86 -28.22 -6.55 14.31
C LEU A 86 -27.29 -7.68 14.72
N TRP A 87 -26.10 -7.75 14.10
CA TRP A 87 -25.07 -8.70 14.49
C TRP A 87 -24.62 -8.49 15.95
N LEU A 88 -24.30 -7.24 16.34
CA LEU A 88 -23.91 -6.94 17.73
C LEU A 88 -25.01 -7.28 18.74
N GLU A 89 -26.27 -6.95 18.45
CA GLU A 89 -27.43 -7.29 19.29
C GLU A 89 -27.55 -8.82 19.47
N GLY A 90 -27.30 -9.59 18.41
CA GLY A 90 -27.25 -11.06 18.46
C GLY A 90 -26.13 -11.63 19.34
N THR A 91 -25.00 -10.91 19.49
CA THR A 91 -23.87 -11.31 20.34
C THR A 91 -24.03 -10.94 21.83
N LYS A 92 -25.11 -10.22 22.21
CA LYS A 92 -25.34 -9.67 23.56
C LYS A 92 -24.25 -8.71 24.07
N ASN A 93 -23.43 -8.17 23.17
CA ASN A 93 -22.42 -7.18 23.49
C ASN A 93 -22.98 -5.75 23.43
N THR A 94 -22.28 -4.78 24.03
CA THR A 94 -22.69 -3.37 24.06
C THR A 94 -22.43 -2.67 22.72
N LEU A 95 -23.44 -2.00 22.17
CA LEU A 95 -23.35 -1.36 20.84
C LEU A 95 -22.27 -0.27 20.70
N HIS A 96 -21.95 0.43 21.79
CA HIS A 96 -21.07 1.60 21.75
C HIS A 96 -19.60 1.31 22.10
N SER A 97 -19.30 0.13 22.65
CA SER A 97 -17.94 -0.18 23.13
C SER A 97 -17.40 -1.51 22.60
N THR A 98 -18.15 -2.19 21.72
CA THR A 98 -17.73 -3.46 21.13
C THR A 98 -17.09 -3.20 19.78
N LEU A 99 -15.85 -3.67 19.63
CA LEU A 99 -15.11 -3.58 18.39
C LEU A 99 -15.82 -4.36 17.28
N VAL A 100 -15.86 -3.79 16.08
CA VAL A 100 -16.35 -4.42 14.87
C VAL A 100 -15.17 -4.50 13.88
N PRO A 101 -14.31 -5.54 13.99
CA PRO A 101 -13.03 -5.58 13.27
C PRO A 101 -13.17 -5.99 11.79
N TYR A 102 -14.39 -6.09 11.28
CA TYR A 102 -14.67 -6.58 9.94
C TYR A 102 -14.65 -5.43 8.93
N VAL A 103 -13.75 -5.52 7.96
CA VAL A 103 -13.57 -4.52 6.91
C VAL A 103 -13.67 -5.10 5.50
N GLY A 104 -13.85 -6.41 5.37
CA GLY A 104 -13.98 -7.12 4.11
C GLY A 104 -12.79 -6.93 3.18
N SER A 105 -13.10 -6.67 1.91
CA SER A 105 -12.15 -6.45 0.82
C SER A 105 -11.75 -4.98 0.62
N LEU A 106 -12.04 -4.08 1.57
CA LEU A 106 -11.68 -2.67 1.42
C LEU A 106 -10.16 -2.49 1.54
N SER A 107 -9.59 -1.76 0.58
CA SER A 107 -8.18 -1.37 0.62
C SER A 107 -7.87 -0.53 1.87
N VAL A 108 -6.61 -0.55 2.34
CA VAL A 108 -6.13 0.42 3.35
C VAL A 108 -6.54 1.85 3.00
N LEU A 109 -6.39 2.23 1.74
CA LEU A 109 -6.62 3.59 1.29
C LEU A 109 -8.09 3.98 1.39
N ASP A 110 -9.02 3.11 1.00
CA ASP A 110 -10.46 3.39 1.14
C ASP A 110 -10.88 3.45 2.60
N ARG A 111 -10.33 2.57 3.44
CA ARG A 111 -10.56 2.62 4.90
C ARG A 111 -10.09 3.93 5.50
N ALA A 112 -8.91 4.40 5.12
CA ALA A 112 -8.35 5.67 5.57
C ALA A 112 -9.15 6.87 5.06
N ARG A 113 -9.57 6.87 3.80
CA ARG A 113 -10.42 7.92 3.22
C ARG A 113 -11.78 8.01 3.91
N ILE A 114 -12.43 6.87 4.19
CA ILE A 114 -13.69 6.85 4.95
C ILE A 114 -13.48 7.39 6.38
N ALA A 115 -12.39 7.00 7.05
CA ALA A 115 -12.05 7.55 8.36
C ALA A 115 -11.81 9.07 8.32
N ASN A 116 -11.14 9.58 7.29
CA ASN A 116 -10.94 11.00 7.09
C ASN A 116 -12.25 11.75 6.77
N TRP A 117 -13.20 11.11 6.10
CA TRP A 117 -14.55 11.64 5.95
C TRP A 117 -15.26 11.80 7.31
N PHE A 118 -15.14 10.81 8.21
CA PHE A 118 -15.65 10.92 9.58
C PHE A 118 -15.03 12.10 10.32
N ASP A 119 -13.72 12.28 10.19
CA ASP A 119 -13.03 13.39 10.85
C ASP A 119 -13.53 14.76 10.43
N VAL A 120 -13.81 14.94 9.14
CA VAL A 120 -14.31 16.19 8.61
C VAL A 120 -15.78 16.42 8.94
N HIS A 121 -16.61 15.37 8.89
CA HIS A 121 -18.07 15.54 8.92
C HIS A 121 -18.76 15.15 10.22
N ILE A 122 -18.17 14.26 11.00
CA ILE A 122 -18.75 13.69 12.23
C ILE A 122 -17.99 14.21 13.45
N THR A 123 -16.66 14.09 13.44
CA THR A 123 -15.78 14.53 14.54
C THR A 123 -15.79 16.06 14.69
N LEU A 124 -15.93 16.82 13.60
CA LEU A 124 -16.05 18.30 13.61
C LEU A 124 -15.01 19.01 14.52
N LYS A 125 -13.77 18.52 14.52
CA LYS A 125 -12.61 18.95 15.35
C LYS A 125 -12.55 18.44 16.80
N ASP A 126 -13.57 17.75 17.29
CA ASP A 126 -13.53 17.09 18.60
C ASP A 126 -12.83 15.72 18.51
N LYS A 127 -11.51 15.71 18.68
CA LYS A 127 -10.70 14.49 18.52
C LYS A 127 -11.10 13.35 19.46
N GLU A 128 -11.69 13.65 20.62
CA GLU A 128 -12.13 12.61 21.57
C GLU A 128 -13.29 11.79 20.98
N LEU A 129 -14.10 12.39 20.11
CA LEU A 129 -15.20 11.68 19.43
C LEU A 129 -14.71 10.53 18.55
N ARG A 130 -13.43 10.54 18.15
CA ARG A 130 -12.81 9.39 17.46
C ARG A 130 -12.91 8.11 18.27
N LEU A 131 -12.82 8.19 19.59
CA LEU A 131 -12.96 7.05 20.49
C LEU A 131 -14.36 6.42 20.44
N SER A 132 -15.37 7.12 19.91
CA SER A 132 -16.74 6.63 19.79
C SER A 132 -17.03 5.95 18.44
N TRP A 133 -16.17 6.10 17.44
CA TRP A 133 -16.40 5.52 16.10
C TRP A 133 -15.24 4.70 15.56
N LEU A 134 -13.99 4.98 15.94
CA LEU A 134 -12.83 4.29 15.39
C LEU A 134 -12.80 2.84 15.85
N GLY A 135 -12.99 1.90 14.91
CA GLY A 135 -13.08 0.47 15.19
C GLY A 135 -14.44 0.00 15.73
N TYR A 136 -15.43 0.88 15.82
CA TYR A 136 -16.75 0.58 16.38
C TYR A 136 -17.86 0.58 15.32
N LEU A 137 -19.10 0.34 15.77
CA LEU A 137 -20.29 0.26 14.94
C LEU A 137 -20.45 1.40 13.90
N PRO A 138 -20.18 2.69 14.20
CA PRO A 138 -20.41 3.76 13.24
C PRO A 138 -19.57 3.62 11.97
N ILE A 139 -18.25 3.41 12.10
CA ILE A 139 -17.38 3.26 10.92
C ILE A 139 -17.61 1.93 10.21
N ALA A 140 -17.91 0.86 10.95
CA ALA A 140 -18.26 -0.41 10.36
C ALA A 140 -19.51 -0.31 9.47
N HIS A 141 -20.51 0.47 9.88
CA HIS A 141 -21.68 0.72 9.05
C HIS A 141 -21.33 1.56 7.80
N ALA A 142 -20.42 2.53 7.90
CA ALA A 142 -19.96 3.28 6.74
C ALA A 142 -19.25 2.40 5.70
N TYR A 143 -18.45 1.41 6.15
CA TYR A 143 -17.90 0.39 5.27
C TYR A 143 -19.01 -0.40 4.56
N THR A 144 -20.06 -0.81 5.29
CA THR A 144 -21.21 -1.50 4.68
C THR A 144 -21.90 -0.64 3.62
N LEU A 145 -22.10 0.66 3.89
CA LEU A 145 -22.71 1.61 2.94
C LEU A 145 -21.87 1.73 1.66
N TYR A 146 -20.55 1.84 1.81
CA TYR A 146 -19.63 1.92 0.68
C TYR A 146 -19.65 0.66 -0.19
N ILE A 147 -19.54 -0.52 0.43
CA ILE A 147 -19.62 -1.80 -0.28
C ILE A 147 -20.99 -1.98 -0.95
N ALA A 148 -22.08 -1.59 -0.28
CA ALA A 148 -23.43 -1.67 -0.85
C ALA A 148 -23.58 -0.77 -2.10
N HIS A 149 -22.94 0.39 -2.11
CA HIS A 149 -22.89 1.25 -3.29
C HIS A 149 -22.13 0.58 -4.45
N SER A 150 -20.97 0.00 -4.18
CA SER A 150 -20.21 -0.75 -5.21
C SER A 150 -21.02 -1.93 -5.77
N LEU A 151 -21.74 -2.66 -4.92
CA LEU A 151 -22.66 -3.72 -5.36
C LEU A 151 -23.82 -3.17 -6.19
N ASN A 152 -24.32 -1.98 -5.88
CA ASN A 152 -25.40 -1.37 -6.68
C ASN A 152 -24.95 -1.00 -8.10
N SER A 153 -23.65 -0.73 -8.29
CA SER A 153 -23.07 -0.47 -9.61
C SER A 153 -22.83 -1.74 -10.45
N ASP A 154 -22.81 -2.94 -9.84
CA ASP A 154 -22.68 -4.21 -10.57
C ASP A 154 -24.04 -4.59 -11.21
N PRO A 155 -24.10 -4.81 -12.54
CA PRO A 155 -25.32 -5.21 -13.25
C PRO A 155 -26.05 -6.44 -12.66
N LYS A 156 -25.33 -7.36 -12.00
CA LYS A 156 -25.92 -8.56 -11.39
C LYS A 156 -26.78 -8.25 -10.17
N THR A 157 -26.41 -7.21 -9.43
CA THR A 157 -26.96 -6.83 -8.13
C THR A 157 -27.72 -5.51 -8.14
N ALA A 158 -27.59 -4.69 -9.20
CA ALA A 158 -28.29 -3.41 -9.39
C ALA A 158 -29.83 -3.47 -9.27
N LYS A 159 -30.44 -4.66 -9.45
CA LYS A 159 -31.89 -4.87 -9.32
C LYS A 159 -32.36 -5.14 -7.89
N PHE A 160 -31.44 -5.26 -6.93
CA PHE A 160 -31.79 -5.58 -5.55
C PHE A 160 -32.30 -4.35 -4.81
N SER A 161 -33.16 -4.58 -3.82
CA SER A 161 -33.57 -3.51 -2.90
C SER A 161 -32.37 -3.04 -2.08
N TRP A 162 -32.41 -1.80 -1.61
CA TRP A 162 -31.34 -1.24 -0.78
C TRP A 162 -31.07 -2.10 0.47
N GLN A 163 -32.11 -2.60 1.13
CA GLN A 163 -31.96 -3.50 2.26
C GLN A 163 -31.19 -4.79 1.89
N LYS A 164 -31.51 -5.40 0.75
CA LYS A 164 -30.80 -6.60 0.27
C LYS A 164 -29.36 -6.30 -0.12
N LEU A 165 -29.08 -5.12 -0.66
CA LEU A 165 -27.71 -4.66 -0.94
C LEU A 165 -26.92 -4.49 0.37
N LEU A 166 -27.52 -3.94 1.43
CA LEU A 166 -26.89 -3.83 2.74
C LEU A 166 -26.61 -5.20 3.38
N GLU A 167 -27.54 -6.16 3.26
CA GLU A 167 -27.33 -7.54 3.69
C GLU A 167 -26.12 -8.16 2.99
N GLN A 168 -26.07 -8.09 1.66
CA GLN A 168 -24.95 -8.63 0.89
C GLN A 168 -23.63 -7.89 1.17
N ALA A 169 -23.67 -6.57 1.31
CA ALA A 169 -22.50 -5.78 1.64
C ALA A 169 -21.93 -6.16 3.00
N TRP A 170 -22.80 -6.42 3.99
CA TRP A 170 -22.38 -6.89 5.29
C TRP A 170 -21.76 -8.28 5.22
N GLU A 171 -22.34 -9.21 4.46
CA GLU A 171 -21.74 -10.53 4.24
C GLU A 171 -20.34 -10.43 3.62
N VAL A 172 -20.15 -9.58 2.60
CA VAL A 172 -18.84 -9.29 2.01
C VAL A 172 -17.89 -8.69 3.04
N GLN A 173 -18.36 -7.75 3.86
CA GLN A 173 -17.55 -7.13 4.91
C GLN A 173 -17.14 -8.14 6.00
N PHE A 174 -18.05 -9.01 6.40
CA PHE A 174 -17.89 -9.95 7.51
C PHE A 174 -17.05 -11.17 7.12
N THR A 175 -17.27 -11.71 5.93
CA THR A 175 -16.57 -12.91 5.44
C THR A 175 -15.32 -12.58 4.64
N GLY A 176 -15.22 -11.36 4.12
CA GLY A 176 -14.04 -10.91 3.39
C GLY A 176 -12.82 -10.91 4.29
N THR A 177 -11.81 -11.68 3.89
CA THR A 177 -10.50 -11.57 4.50
C THR A 177 -9.92 -10.20 4.12
N PRO A 178 -9.48 -9.36 5.08
CA PRO A 178 -8.68 -8.20 4.75
C PRO A 178 -7.45 -8.75 4.05
N SER A 179 -7.42 -8.60 2.73
CA SER A 179 -6.40 -9.27 1.95
C SER A 179 -5.10 -8.56 2.25
N ARG A 180 -4.24 -9.22 3.04
CA ARG A 180 -2.84 -8.82 3.17
C ARG A 180 -2.16 -8.73 1.78
N LEU A 181 -2.69 -9.43 0.77
CA LEU A 181 -2.26 -9.39 -0.63
C LEU A 181 -2.87 -8.24 -1.45
N VAL A 182 -3.89 -7.52 -0.96
CA VAL A 182 -4.42 -6.31 -1.62
C VAL A 182 -3.65 -5.07 -1.14
N ASP A 183 -3.02 -5.15 0.03
CA ASP A 183 -2.24 -4.05 0.62
C ASP A 183 -0.72 -4.18 0.41
N VAL A 184 -0.25 -5.33 -0.09
CA VAL A 184 1.16 -5.57 -0.47
C VAL A 184 1.29 -5.53 -1.99
N ASP A 185 2.05 -4.56 -2.48
CA ASP A 185 2.47 -4.50 -3.89
C ASP A 185 3.54 -5.57 -4.11
N VAL A 186 3.10 -6.76 -4.53
CA VAL A 186 3.96 -7.94 -4.70
C VAL A 186 5.03 -7.67 -5.75
N GLU A 187 4.68 -6.97 -6.82
CA GLU A 187 5.61 -6.56 -7.87
C GLU A 187 6.71 -5.66 -7.29
N CYS A 188 6.34 -4.66 -6.48
CA CYS A 188 7.30 -3.79 -5.82
C CYS A 188 8.19 -4.55 -4.82
N GLU A 189 7.65 -5.47 -4.02
CA GLU A 189 8.45 -6.31 -3.13
C GLU A 189 9.43 -7.20 -3.91
N CYS A 190 8.99 -7.83 -5.00
CA CYS A 190 9.85 -8.62 -5.87
C CYS A 190 10.99 -7.77 -6.46
N LEU A 191 10.68 -6.56 -6.91
CA LEU A 191 11.69 -5.62 -7.40
C LEU A 191 12.65 -5.20 -6.29
N TYR A 192 12.18 -4.96 -5.06
CA TYR A 192 13.03 -4.64 -3.92
C TYR A 192 14.05 -5.75 -3.65
N TRP A 193 13.63 -7.02 -3.68
CA TRP A 193 14.55 -8.14 -3.49
C TRP A 193 15.53 -8.30 -4.64
N LEU A 194 15.08 -8.11 -5.88
CA LEU A 194 15.96 -8.11 -7.06
C LEU A 194 17.01 -7.00 -6.96
N GLU A 195 16.60 -5.77 -6.66
CA GLU A 195 17.49 -4.63 -6.50
C GLU A 195 18.48 -4.85 -5.36
N LYS A 196 18.03 -5.46 -4.25
CA LYS A 196 18.92 -5.86 -3.17
C LYS A 196 19.97 -6.86 -3.65
N GLU A 197 19.62 -7.87 -4.44
CA GLU A 197 20.62 -8.77 -5.01
C GLU A 197 21.56 -8.06 -6.01
N MET A 198 21.06 -7.06 -6.74
CA MET A 198 21.87 -6.27 -7.66
C MET A 198 22.87 -5.37 -6.95
N PHE A 199 22.48 -4.76 -5.83
CA PHE A 199 23.19 -3.62 -5.23
C PHE A 199 23.66 -3.83 -3.78
N GLU A 200 23.32 -4.95 -3.13
CA GLU A 200 23.83 -5.27 -1.79
C GLU A 200 25.36 -5.40 -1.81
N VAL A 201 25.99 -4.68 -0.88
CA VAL A 201 27.43 -4.72 -0.60
C VAL A 201 27.62 -5.50 0.69
N SER A 202 27.93 -6.79 0.55
CA SER A 202 28.13 -7.69 1.68
C SER A 202 29.09 -8.83 1.36
N ALA A 203 29.58 -9.49 2.41
CA ALA A 203 30.31 -10.74 2.29
C ALA A 203 29.50 -11.82 1.54
N GLN A 204 28.17 -11.82 1.68
CA GLN A 204 27.28 -12.77 1.03
C GLN A 204 27.17 -12.52 -0.48
N ALA A 205 27.13 -11.25 -0.90
CA ALA A 205 27.16 -10.84 -2.31
C ALA A 205 28.54 -11.06 -2.96
N GLY A 206 29.56 -11.26 -2.12
CA GLY A 206 30.94 -11.47 -2.55
C GLY A 206 31.45 -10.29 -3.39
N ILE A 207 32.49 -10.57 -4.18
CA ILE A 207 33.13 -9.57 -5.02
C ILE A 207 32.19 -8.93 -6.06
N ALA A 208 31.10 -9.61 -6.43
CA ALA A 208 30.13 -9.11 -7.41
C ALA A 208 29.24 -8.00 -6.84
N GLY A 209 29.02 -7.97 -5.52
CA GLY A 209 28.27 -6.90 -4.84
C GLY A 209 29.05 -5.61 -4.69
N PHE A 210 30.39 -5.66 -4.77
CA PHE A 210 31.26 -4.54 -4.44
C PHE A 210 31.38 -3.49 -5.58
N TYR A 211 30.32 -2.71 -5.81
CA TYR A 211 30.33 -1.58 -6.75
C TYR A 211 30.68 -1.93 -8.21
N GLN A 212 30.29 -3.13 -8.67
CA GLN A 212 30.81 -3.70 -9.91
C GLN A 212 30.05 -3.32 -11.19
N TRP A 213 28.87 -2.72 -11.12
CA TRP A 213 28.09 -2.42 -12.32
C TRP A 213 28.77 -1.37 -13.21
N GLY A 214 28.87 -1.63 -14.52
CA GLY A 214 29.30 -0.65 -15.53
C GLY A 214 30.79 -0.27 -15.55
N LEU A 215 31.62 -0.82 -14.67
CA LEU A 215 33.03 -0.40 -14.51
C LEU A 215 33.89 -0.56 -15.78
N ASP A 216 33.58 -1.53 -16.65
CA ASP A 216 34.36 -1.81 -17.87
C ASP A 216 33.76 -1.20 -19.14
N VAL A 217 32.58 -0.57 -19.06
CA VAL A 217 31.83 -0.05 -20.22
C VAL A 217 31.40 1.41 -20.08
N GLY A 218 31.66 2.03 -18.93
CA GLY A 218 31.43 3.45 -18.67
C GLY A 218 30.07 3.75 -18.03
N HIS A 219 29.74 5.03 -17.97
CA HIS A 219 28.64 5.56 -17.14
C HIS A 219 27.25 5.00 -17.49
N HIS A 220 26.44 4.75 -16.47
CA HIS A 220 25.02 4.43 -16.62
C HIS A 220 24.23 5.59 -17.26
N GLN A 221 22.97 5.35 -17.59
CA GLN A 221 22.10 6.37 -18.17
C GLN A 221 22.07 7.64 -17.30
N ASP A 222 22.19 8.81 -17.93
CA ASP A 222 22.19 10.12 -17.26
C ASP A 222 23.22 10.27 -16.12
N ASN A 223 24.33 9.51 -16.21
CA ASN A 223 25.36 9.46 -15.17
C ASN A 223 24.81 9.03 -13.79
N TRP A 224 23.76 8.21 -13.80
CA TRP A 224 23.12 7.68 -12.61
C TRP A 224 24.06 6.75 -11.85
N ASP A 225 24.08 6.89 -10.53
CA ASP A 225 24.81 5.98 -9.63
C ASP A 225 23.80 5.05 -8.93
N PRO A 226 23.77 3.75 -9.27
CA PRO A 226 22.82 2.79 -8.70
C PRO A 226 23.11 2.46 -7.23
N TYR A 227 24.26 2.89 -6.69
CA TYR A 227 24.62 2.73 -5.29
C TYR A 227 24.35 3.99 -4.45
N SER A 228 23.88 5.06 -5.09
CA SER A 228 23.54 6.30 -4.39
C SER A 228 22.19 6.19 -3.69
N ASN A 229 22.12 6.63 -2.43
CA ASN A 229 20.90 6.65 -1.61
C ASN A 229 20.21 5.28 -1.42
N ILE A 230 20.96 4.19 -1.54
CA ILE A 230 20.44 2.86 -1.22
C ILE A 230 20.18 2.71 0.29
N PRO A 231 19.28 1.81 0.72
CA PRO A 231 19.03 1.53 2.13
C PRO A 231 20.32 1.17 2.87
N TYR A 232 20.51 1.71 4.07
CA TYR A 232 21.75 1.50 4.83
C TYR A 232 22.01 0.03 5.11
N GLU A 233 20.94 -0.76 5.27
CA GLU A 233 21.00 -2.21 5.52
C GLU A 233 21.47 -3.03 4.31
N TRP A 234 21.57 -2.44 3.12
CA TRP A 234 22.17 -3.08 1.94
C TRP A 234 23.69 -2.96 1.94
N ASN A 235 24.27 -2.09 2.77
CA ASN A 235 25.71 -2.08 3.03
C ASN A 235 25.97 -2.66 4.42
N LYS A 236 26.44 -3.91 4.47
CA LYS A 236 26.56 -4.66 5.73
C LYS A 236 27.89 -4.44 6.46
N ASP A 237 28.84 -3.73 5.86
CA ASP A 237 30.19 -3.50 6.37
C ASP A 237 30.88 -4.80 6.88
N ASP A 238 30.50 -5.95 6.32
CA ASP A 238 30.91 -7.28 6.78
C ASP A 238 31.92 -7.95 5.82
N HIS A 239 32.40 -7.19 4.84
CA HIS A 239 33.31 -7.66 3.80
C HIS A 239 34.75 -7.20 4.03
N SER A 240 35.70 -7.90 3.41
CA SER A 240 37.14 -7.58 3.48
C SER A 240 37.72 -7.11 2.14
N PHE A 241 36.88 -6.64 1.22
CA PHE A 241 37.32 -6.15 -0.09
C PHE A 241 37.93 -4.75 0.02
N ASP A 242 39.04 -4.54 -0.69
CA ASP A 242 39.77 -3.26 -0.73
C ASP A 242 39.42 -2.50 -2.02
N GLU A 243 39.66 -1.19 -2.08
CA GLU A 243 39.40 -0.37 -3.30
C GLU A 243 40.08 -0.93 -4.58
N ASP A 244 41.18 -1.67 -4.43
CA ASP A 244 41.88 -2.34 -5.52
C ASP A 244 41.00 -3.40 -6.23
N ASP A 245 40.03 -3.97 -5.53
CA ASP A 245 39.07 -4.93 -6.07
C ASP A 245 38.04 -4.29 -7.04
N ILE A 246 37.92 -2.96 -6.99
CA ILE A 246 37.07 -2.15 -7.88
C ILE A 246 37.81 -1.89 -9.22
N GLN A 247 39.13 -2.03 -9.29
CA GLN A 247 39.91 -1.57 -10.45
C GLN A 247 39.42 -2.14 -11.79
N VAL A 248 39.39 -1.25 -12.79
CA VAL A 248 38.93 -1.46 -14.18
C VAL A 248 39.69 -2.62 -14.82
N GLY A 249 38.97 -3.53 -15.48
CA GLY A 249 39.57 -4.62 -16.23
C GLY A 249 40.34 -4.00 -17.37
N HIS A 250 41.67 -4.15 -17.36
CA HIS A 250 42.62 -3.65 -18.33
C HIS A 250 42.07 -3.53 -19.78
N PHE A 251 41.52 -2.37 -20.11
CA PHE A 251 41.39 -1.88 -21.47
C PHE A 251 41.82 -0.42 -21.47
N LEU A 252 43.14 -0.24 -21.59
CA LEU A 252 43.80 0.83 -22.34
C LEU A 252 45.33 0.61 -22.25
N HIS A 253 45.80 -0.50 -22.82
CA HIS A 253 47.14 -0.53 -23.38
C HIS A 253 46.98 -0.33 -24.88
N ASN A 254 47.56 0.77 -25.38
CA ASN A 254 47.71 1.19 -26.79
C ASN A 254 46.83 2.36 -27.24
N LEU A 255 47.16 3.56 -26.76
CA LEU A 255 47.34 4.69 -27.67
C LEU A 255 48.66 5.39 -27.30
N ARG A 256 49.68 5.12 -28.12
CA ARG A 256 50.74 6.08 -28.42
C ARG A 256 50.21 7.04 -29.47
#